data_AF-A0A255T902-F1
#
_entry.id   AF-A0A255T902-F1
#
_cell.length_a   1.000
_cell.length_b   1.000
_cell.length_c   1.000
_cell.angle_alpha   90.00
_cell.angle_beta   90.00
_cell.angle_gamma   90.00
#
_symmetry.space_group_name_H-M   'P 1'
#
loop_
_entity.id
_entity.type
_entity.pdbx_description
1 polymer ?
#
loop_
_entity_poly.entity_id
_entity_poly.type
_entity_poly.pdbx_seq_one_letter_code
_entity_poly.pdbx_strand_id
1 'polypeptide(L)' 'MKECLSRDIIAILVEEMGMSLPTAFDLFYNSDTYSKLSDPNTGLFFQSPRYVLSYLLPASSSNR' A
#
# COMPACT_ATOMS: atom_id res chain seq x y z
N MET A 1 6.45 14.54 0.01
CA MET A 1 6.35 13.58 1.13
C MET A 1 5.44 12.40 0.81
N LYS A 2 4.22 12.58 0.26
CA LYS A 2 3.38 11.44 -0.19
C LYS A 2 4.04 10.57 -1.28
N GLU A 3 4.72 11.19 -2.25
CA GLU A 3 5.39 10.49 -3.36
C GLU A 3 6.38 9.39 -2.93
N CYS A 4 7.14 9.63 -1.85
CA CYS A 4 8.12 8.65 -1.35
C CYS A 4 7.41 7.39 -0.82
N LEU A 5 6.36 7.58 -0.02
CA LEU A 5 5.59 6.48 0.57
C LEU A 5 4.86 5.68 -0.51
N SER A 6 4.24 6.36 -1.48
CA SER A 6 3.57 5.72 -2.60
C SER A 6 4.56 4.89 -3.43
N ARG A 7 5.75 5.43 -3.72
CA ARG A 7 6.76 4.70 -4.48
C ARG A 7 7.27 3.46 -3.73
N ASP A 8 7.53 3.59 -2.43
CA ASP A 8 7.92 2.45 -1.59
C ASP A 8 6.85 1.36 -1.57
N ILE A 9 5.58 1.73 -1.44
CA ILE A 9 4.45 0.78 -1.46
C ILE A 9 4.40 0.04 -2.81
N ILE A 10 4.50 0.76 -3.93
CA ILE A 10 4.50 0.15 -5.27
C ILE A 10 5.72 -0.76 -5.44
N ALA A 11 6.91 -0.34 -4.99
CA ALA A 11 8.12 -1.15 -5.06
C ALA A 11 7.95 -2.46 -4.29
N ILE A 12 7.40 -2.43 -3.08
CA ILE A 12 7.12 -3.64 -2.29
C ILE A 12 6.11 -4.55 -3.00
N LEU A 13 5.06 -4.01 -3.64
CA LEU A 13 4.12 -4.83 -4.41
C LEU A 13 4.77 -5.52 -5.61
N VAL A 14 5.67 -4.83 -6.29
CA VAL A 14 6.38 -5.38 -7.46
C VAL A 14 7.46 -6.38 -7.02
N GLU A 15 8.25 -6.04 -6.02
CA GLU A 15 9.39 -6.84 -5.55
C GLU A 15 8.96 -8.01 -4.64
N GLU A 16 8.05 -7.79 -3.69
CA GLU A 16 7.60 -8.81 -2.73
C GLU A 16 6.47 -9.68 -3.29
N MET A 17 5.52 -9.10 -4.02
CA MET A 17 4.41 -9.86 -4.61
C MET A 17 4.62 -10.25 -6.08
N GLY A 18 5.70 -9.81 -6.73
CA GLY A 18 5.96 -10.11 -8.14
C GLY A 18 4.93 -9.49 -9.09
N MET A 19 4.22 -8.44 -8.66
CA MET A 19 3.22 -7.78 -9.50
C MET A 19 3.87 -6.96 -10.61
N SER A 20 3.17 -6.83 -11.74
CA SER A 20 3.59 -5.87 -12.77
C SER A 20 3.38 -4.44 -12.28
N LEU A 21 4.29 -3.53 -12.63
CA LEU A 21 4.20 -2.11 -12.29
C LEU A 21 2.79 -1.52 -12.51
N PRO A 22 2.16 -1.63 -13.71
CA PRO A 22 0.81 -1.09 -13.92
C PRO A 22 -0.25 -1.73 -13.00
N THR A 23 -0.12 -3.02 -12.69
CA THR A 23 -1.03 -3.73 -11.77
C THR A 23 -0.86 -3.24 -10.34
N ALA A 24 0.37 -3.01 -9.88
CA ALA A 24 0.64 -2.47 -8.55
C ALA A 24 0.05 -1.05 -8.40
N PHE A 25 0.18 -0.21 -9.45
CA PHE A 25 -0.45 1.10 -9.50
C PHE A 25 -1.98 0.98 -9.44
N ASP A 26 -2.57 0.19 -10.33
CA ASP A 26 -4.02 0.03 -10.38
C ASP A 26 -4.57 -0.47 -9.03
N LEU A 27 -3.94 -1.48 -8.42
CA LEU A 27 -4.30 -2.00 -7.11
C LEU A 27 -4.19 -0.93 -6.00
N PHE A 28 -3.07 -0.21 -5.97
CA PHE A 28 -2.84 0.80 -4.94
C PHE A 28 -3.85 1.95 -5.04
N TYR A 29 -4.10 2.48 -6.24
CA TYR A 29 -5.04 3.58 -6.44
C TYR A 29 -6.51 3.15 -6.35
N ASN A 30 -6.86 1.90 -6.72
CA ASN A 30 -8.22 1.37 -6.53
C ASN A 30 -8.50 0.94 -5.08
N SER A 31 -7.49 0.90 -4.22
CA SER A 31 -7.67 0.49 -2.83
C SER A 31 -8.23 1.59 -1.95
N ASP A 32 -9.13 1.21 -1.05
CA ASP A 32 -9.57 2.04 0.08
C ASP A 32 -8.41 2.55 0.94
N THR A 33 -7.27 1.85 0.97
CA THR A 33 -6.07 2.25 1.71
C THR A 33 -5.49 3.55 1.16
N TYR A 34 -5.54 3.79 -0.14
CA TYR A 34 -5.11 5.07 -0.72
C TYR A 34 -6.04 6.21 -0.30
N SER A 35 -7.35 5.98 -0.28
CA SER A 35 -8.32 6.96 0.23
C SER A 35 -8.05 7.30 1.69
N LYS A 36 -7.79 6.29 2.52
CA LYS A 36 -7.43 6.47 3.94
C LYS A 36 -6.10 7.20 4.11
N LEU A 37 -5.11 6.90 3.27
CA LEU A 37 -3.82 7.60 3.28
C LEU A 37 -3.95 9.07 2.87
N SER A 38 -4.92 9.37 2.00
CA SER A 38 -5.21 10.74 1.62
C SER A 38 -5.93 11.50 2.73
N ASP A 39 -6.67 10.80 3.57
CA ASP A 39 -7.41 11.36 4.69
C ASP A 39 -6.51 11.69 5.90
N PRO A 40 -6.38 12.97 6.30
CA PRO A 40 -5.51 13.38 7.39
C PRO A 40 -6.04 12.96 8.78
N ASN A 41 -7.33 12.62 8.91
CA ASN A 41 -7.91 12.20 10.19
C ASN A 41 -7.49 10.79 10.57
N THR A 42 -7.07 9.97 9.61
CA THR A 42 -6.63 8.59 9.87
C THR A 42 -5.22 8.51 10.43
N GLY A 43 -4.38 9.53 10.20
CA GLY A 43 -2.97 9.55 10.63
C GLY A 43 -2.07 8.51 9.92
N LEU A 44 -2.56 7.79 8.91
CA LEU A 44 -1.81 6.74 8.20
C LEU A 44 -0.58 7.28 7.46
N PHE A 45 -0.60 8.53 7.03
CA PHE A 45 0.54 9.15 6.34
C PHE A 45 1.77 9.36 7.23
N PHE A 46 1.62 9.32 8.56
CA PHE A 46 2.71 9.37 9.53
C PHE A 46 3.34 7.99 9.80
N GLN A 47 2.71 6.92 9.31
CA GLN A 47 3.16 5.55 9.52
C GLN A 47 4.10 5.07 8.39
N SER A 48 4.81 3.96 8.66
CA SER A 48 5.70 3.32 7.69
C SER A 48 4.94 2.77 6.47
N PRO A 49 5.55 2.74 5.27
CA PRO A 49 4.90 2.24 4.05
C PRO A 49 4.45 0.78 4.18
N ARG A 50 5.23 -0.07 4.88
CA ARG A 50 4.84 -1.47 5.18
C ARG A 50 3.58 -1.57 6.04
N TYR A 51 3.38 -0.65 6.99
CA TYR A 51 2.21 -0.66 7.85
C TYR A 51 0.96 -0.32 7.04
N VAL A 52 1.04 0.71 6.21
CA VAL A 52 -0.04 1.06 5.25
C VAL A 52 -0.31 -0.08 4.29
N LEU A 53 0.74 -0.69 3.71
CA LEU A 53 0.63 -1.84 2.81
C LEU A 53 -0.11 -3.02 3.47
N SER A 54 0.08 -3.25 4.77
CA SER A 54 -0.64 -4.29 5.51
C SER A 54 -2.16 -4.08 5.57
N TYR A 55 -2.67 -2.87 5.33
CA TYR A 55 -4.11 -2.61 5.18
C TYR A 55 -4.59 -2.79 3.74
N LEU A 56 -3.70 -2.54 2.76
CA LEU A 56 -3.97 -2.75 1.34
C LEU A 56 -4.07 -4.24 1.01
N LEU A 57 -3.12 -5.02 1.51
CA LEU A 57 -3.07 -6.45 1.33
C LEU A 57 -3.82 -7.05 2.51
N PRO A 58 -5.06 -7.56 2.34
CA PRO A 58 -5.63 -8.40 3.37
C PRO A 58 -4.65 -9.56 3.49
N ALA A 59 -3.90 -9.60 4.59
CA ALA A 59 -2.96 -10.67 4.85
C ALA A 59 -3.74 -11.95 4.63
N SER A 60 -3.47 -12.65 3.52
CA SER A 60 -4.06 -13.94 3.24
C SER A 60 -3.88 -14.73 4.53
N SER A 61 -5.03 -15.04 5.13
CA SER A 61 -5.15 -15.64 6.44
C SER A 61 -3.98 -16.55 6.76
N SER A 62 -3.42 -16.39 7.96
CA SER A 62 -2.98 -17.51 8.79
C SER A 62 -3.32 -18.88 8.18
N ASN A 63 -2.35 -19.51 7.53
CA ASN A 63 -2.30 -20.94 7.28
C ASN A 63 -0.84 -21.20 6.86
N ARG A 64 0.07 -21.55 7.77
CA ARG A 64 -0.01 -22.61 8.77
C ARG A 64 1.09 -22.45 9.82
#